data_AF-A0A3D2QED2-F1
#
_entry.id   AF-A0A3D2QED2-F1
#
_cell.length_a   1.000
_cell.length_b   1.000
_cell.length_c   1.000
_cell.angle_alpha   90.00
_cell.angle_beta   90.00
_cell.angle_gamma   90.00
#
_symmetry.space_group_name_H-M   'P 1'
#
loop_
_entity.id
_entity.type
_entity.pdbx_description
1 polymer ?
#
loop_
_entity_poly.entity_id
_entity_poly.type
_entity_poly.pdbx_seq_one_letter_code
_entity_poly.pdbx_strand_id
1 'polypeptide(L)' 'RKTGGIAVLTGNIAPHCSVVKESAVAEEMLVHEGPARVFNSEDEAIKAICGKKISKGDVVVIRY' A
#
# COMPACT_ATOMS: atom_id res chain seq x y z
N ARG A 1 3.47 -12.02 -16.02
CA ARG A 1 3.94 -13.08 -15.10
C ARG A 1 3.10 -14.34 -15.33
N LYS A 2 3.55 -15.53 -14.88
CA LYS A 2 2.78 -16.79 -15.00
C LYS A 2 1.62 -16.89 -14.00
N THR A 3 1.64 -16.06 -12.96
CA THR A 3 0.56 -15.87 -11.97
C THR A 3 -0.59 -15.05 -12.58
N GLY A 4 -1.81 -15.27 -12.06
CA GLY A 4 -2.99 -14.49 -12.44
C GLY A 4 -2.83 -13.00 -12.11
N GLY A 5 -3.74 -12.15 -12.61
CA GLY A 5 -3.61 -10.69 -12.43
C GLY A 5 -3.81 -10.17 -11.00
N ILE A 6 -4.27 -11.03 -10.08
CA ILE A 6 -4.57 -10.71 -8.68
C ILE A 6 -3.86 -11.70 -7.78
N ALA A 7 -3.22 -11.19 -6.73
CA ALA A 7 -2.68 -11.98 -5.63
C ALA A 7 -3.47 -11.70 -4.35
N VAL A 8 -3.61 -12.72 -3.50
CA VAL A 8 -4.22 -12.63 -2.17
C VAL A 8 -3.10 -12.60 -1.13
N LEU A 9 -3.12 -11.60 -0.25
CA LEU A 9 -2.15 -11.46 0.84
C LEU A 9 -2.84 -11.74 2.18
N THR A 10 -2.10 -12.30 3.13
CA THR A 10 -2.56 -12.60 4.48
C THR A 10 -1.52 -12.17 5.50
N GLY A 11 -1.95 -11.86 6.73
CA GLY A 11 -1.06 -11.45 7.81
C GLY A 11 -1.83 -10.82 8.96
N ASN A 12 -1.09 -10.38 9.99
CA ASN A 12 -1.69 -9.74 11.17
C ASN A 12 -2.47 -8.46 10.85
N ILE A 13 -2.09 -7.71 9.81
CA ILE A 13 -2.82 -6.50 9.37
C ILE A 13 -4.09 -6.85 8.58
N ALA A 14 -4.07 -7.96 7.83
CA ALA A 14 -5.18 -8.44 7.01
C ALA A 14 -5.55 -9.89 7.39
N PRO A 15 -6.22 -10.08 8.55
CA PRO A 15 -6.43 -11.41 9.14
C PRO A 15 -7.35 -12.31 8.31
N HIS A 16 -8.24 -11.73 7.49
CA HIS A 16 -9.10 -12.49 6.59
C HIS A 16 -8.47 -12.63 5.20
N CYS A 17 -8.14 -11.50 4.56
CA CYS A 17 -7.29 -11.40 3.39
C CYS A 17 -7.19 -9.94 2.96
N SER A 18 -6.22 -9.64 2.09
CA SER A 18 -6.24 -8.46 1.22
C SER A 18 -5.90 -8.86 -0.20
N VAL A 19 -6.14 -7.96 -1.16
CA VAL A 19 -5.91 -8.21 -2.58
C VAL A 19 -4.99 -7.16 -3.17
N VAL A 20 -4.15 -7.58 -4.11
CA VAL A 20 -3.33 -6.67 -4.91
C VAL A 20 -3.41 -7.09 -6.37
N LYS A 21 -3.49 -6.11 -7.27
CA LYS A 21 -3.38 -6.33 -8.71
C LYS A 21 -1.91 -6.55 -9.07
N GLU A 22 -1.39 -7.74 -8.75
CA GLU A 22 0.02 -8.12 -8.85
C GLU A 22 0.63 -7.76 -10.22
N SER A 23 -0.13 -7.96 -11.30
CA SER A 23 0.32 -7.68 -12.68
C SER A 23 0.62 -6.21 -12.98
N ALA A 24 0.14 -5.29 -12.14
CA ALA A 24 0.38 -3.85 -12.25
C ALA A 24 1.41 -3.33 -11.22
N VAL A 25 1.98 -4.21 -10.41
CA VAL A 25 3.00 -3.85 -9.41
C VAL A 25 4.39 -4.00 -10.03
N ALA A 26 5.21 -2.95 -9.93
CA ALA A 26 6.61 -2.96 -10.33
C ALA A 26 7.38 -4.06 -9.60
N GLU A 27 8.38 -4.68 -10.23
CA GLU A 27 9.06 -5.86 -9.68
C GLU A 27 9.73 -5.55 -8.33
N GLU A 28 10.34 -4.38 -8.23
CA GLU A 28 10.98 -3.87 -7.00
C GLU A 28 9.98 -3.54 -5.88
N MET A 29 8.69 -3.46 -6.16
CA MET A 29 7.63 -3.17 -5.19
C MET A 29 6.87 -4.41 -4.73
N LEU A 30 7.21 -5.61 -5.24
CA LEU A 30 6.58 -6.86 -4.79
C LEU A 30 6.93 -7.19 -3.33
N VAL A 31 8.11 -6.74 -2.90
CA VAL A 31 8.55 -6.79 -1.50
C VAL A 31 8.99 -5.38 -1.15
N HIS A 32 8.20 -4.72 -0.30
CA HIS A 32 8.46 -3.36 0.14
C HIS A 32 8.27 -3.26 1.66
N GLU A 33 9.21 -2.60 2.33
CA GLU A 33 9.15 -2.32 3.76
C GLU A 33 9.52 -0.85 4.00
N GLY A 34 8.80 -0.21 4.92
CA GLY A 34 9.08 1.17 5.28
C GLY A 34 8.18 1.68 6.41
N PRO A 35 8.44 2.89 6.90
CA PRO A 35 7.68 3.47 7.99
C PRO A 35 6.24 3.77 7.55
N ALA A 36 5.27 3.42 8.41
CA ALA A 36 3.86 3.67 8.13
C ALA A 36 3.51 5.16 8.29
N ARG A 37 2.82 5.72 7.29
CA ARG A 37 2.18 7.04 7.33
C ARG A 37 0.69 6.83 7.32
N VAL A 38 0.07 6.93 8.50
CA VAL A 38 -1.32 6.56 8.73
C VAL A 38 -2.22 7.79 8.65
N PHE A 39 -3.31 7.67 7.90
CA PHE A 39 -4.33 8.68 7.71
C PHE A 39 -5.70 8.07 7.99
N ASN A 40 -6.63 8.89 8.49
CA ASN A 40 -7.99 8.42 8.82
C ASN A 40 -9.01 8.79 7.73
N SER A 41 -8.57 9.36 6.60
CA SER A 41 -9.40 9.62 5.42
C SER A 41 -8.53 9.82 4.18
N GLU A 42 -9.13 9.66 3.00
CA GLU A 42 -8.48 9.97 1.72
C GLU A 42 -8.07 11.44 1.64
N ASP A 43 -8.93 12.37 2.08
CA ASP A 43 -8.66 13.81 2.07
C ASP A 43 -7.40 14.18 2.88
N GLU A 44 -7.18 13.55 4.03
CA GLU A 44 -5.97 13.74 4.83
C GLU A 44 -4.72 13.24 4.10
N ALA A 45 -4.81 12.06 3.49
CA ALA A 45 -3.70 11.49 2.73
C ALA A 45 -3.34 12.35 1.50
N ILE A 46 -4.34 12.83 0.76
CA ILE A 46 -4.15 13.74 -0.38
C ILE A 46 -3.46 15.03 0.07
N LYS A 47 -3.93 15.65 1.16
CA LYS A 47 -3.29 16.86 1.71
C LYS A 47 -1.82 16.61 2.09
N ALA A 48 -1.49 15.45 2.62
CA ALA A 48 -0.11 15.08 2.95
C ALA A 48 0.75 14.85 1.69
N ILE A 49 0.22 14.19 0.66
CA ILE A 49 0.88 13.99 -0.64
C ILE A 49 1.17 15.35 -1.29
N CYS A 50 0.14 16.17 -1.48
CA CYS A 50 0.26 17.49 -2.11
C CYS A 50 1.17 18.43 -1.31
N GLY A 51 1.14 18.32 0.02
CA GLY A 51 2.01 19.04 0.94
C GLY A 51 3.44 18.51 1.04
N LYS A 52 3.82 17.51 0.23
CA LYS A 52 5.16 16.89 0.23
C LYS A 52 5.59 16.34 1.61
N LYS A 53 4.64 15.82 2.38
CA LYS A 53 4.87 15.23 3.71
C LYS A 53 5.15 13.72 3.67
N ILE A 54 5.22 13.13 2.47
CA ILE A 54 5.48 11.71 2.24
C ILE A 54 6.84 11.57 1.57
N SER A 55 7.66 10.68 2.09
CA SER A 55 9.01 10.41 1.61
C SER A 55 9.04 9.12 0.79
N LYS A 56 10.03 9.00 -0.11
CA LYS A 56 10.28 7.73 -0.81
C LYS A 56 10.53 6.63 0.23
N GLY A 57 9.79 5.53 0.10
CA GLY A 57 9.89 4.38 0.98
C GLY A 57 8.77 4.31 2.04
N ASP A 58 8.07 5.41 2.30
CA ASP A 58 6.92 5.41 3.22
C ASP A 58 5.83 4.44 2.76
N VAL A 59 5.19 3.76 3.72
CA VAL A 59 3.98 2.95 3.48
C VAL A 59 2.77 3.79 3.86
N VAL A 60 2.03 4.26 2.87
CA VAL A 60 0.80 5.04 3.10
C VAL A 60 -0.32 4.11 3.48
N VAL A 61 -0.89 4.32 4.67
CA VAL A 61 -2.03 3.56 5.19
C VAL A 61 -3.20 4.50 5.37
N ILE A 62 -4.30 4.24 4.69
CA ILE A 62 -5.56 4.98 4.84
C ILE A 62 -6.56 4.02 5.48
N ARG A 63 -7.24 4.46 6.54
CA ARG A 63 -8.22 3.65 7.27
C ARG A 63 -9.45 4.48 7.65
N TYR A 64 -10.57 3.77 7.88
CA TYR A 64 -11.92 4.29 8.13
C TYR A 64 -12.56 4.94 6.90
#